data_AF-A0A2T7CSP3-F1
#
_entry.id   AF-A0A2T7CSP3-F1
#
_cell.length_a   1.000
_cell.length_b   1.000
_cell.length_c   1.000
_cell.angle_alpha   90.00
_cell.angle_beta   90.00
_cell.angle_gamma   90.00
#
_symmetry.space_group_name_H-M   'P 1'
#
loop_
_entity.id
_entity.type
_entity.pdbx_description
1 polymer ?
#
loop_
_entity_poly.entity_id
_entity_poly.type
_entity_poly.pdbx_seq_one_letter_code
_entity_poly.pdbx_strand_id
1 'polypeptide(L)'
;MESIIAQPVENGEEPKTCIEAVSHVLPKNSTFLGNVGLRIPLVSNKSRGGVSSQVQDLQFELENERIESAELCLQVEKQSQEMEKQSQEMEKQSQEIDSLKKSTAETNALLRQLISFNKDDFEGILIPEN
;
A
#
# COMPACT_ATOMS: atom_id res chain seq x y z
N MET A 1 28.38 -3.16 -46.61
CA MET A 1 27.57 -3.86 -45.58
C MET A 1 26.91 -5.10 -46.20
N GLU A 2 26.10 -4.96 -47.24
CA GLU A 2 25.41 -6.09 -47.92
C GLU A 2 26.38 -7.19 -48.39
N SER A 3 27.55 -6.83 -48.93
CA SER A 3 28.57 -7.80 -49.34
C SER A 3 29.16 -8.64 -48.20
N ILE A 4 29.07 -8.17 -46.95
CA ILE A 4 29.59 -8.87 -45.77
C ILE A 4 28.58 -9.93 -45.31
N ILE A 5 27.29 -9.61 -45.45
CA ILE A 5 26.17 -10.52 -45.13
C ILE A 5 26.07 -11.61 -46.21
N ALA A 6 26.35 -11.25 -47.47
CA ALA A 6 26.30 -12.16 -48.62
C ALA A 6 27.58 -13.00 -48.82
N GLN A 7 28.57 -12.92 -47.92
CA GLN A 7 29.76 -13.76 -48.00
C GLN A 7 29.36 -15.24 -47.84
N PRO A 8 29.86 -16.14 -48.70
CA PRO A 8 29.60 -17.57 -48.56
C PRO A 8 30.12 -18.03 -47.21
N VAL A 9 29.23 -18.65 -46.44
CA VAL A 9 29.52 -19.17 -45.11
C VAL A 9 30.35 -20.44 -45.27
N GLU A 10 31.55 -20.49 -44.69
CA GLU A 10 32.33 -21.73 -44.67
C GLU A 10 31.57 -22.80 -43.89
N ASN A 11 31.71 -24.05 -44.32
CA ASN A 11 30.85 -25.17 -43.93
C ASN A 11 30.78 -25.29 -42.38
N GLY A 12 29.65 -24.89 -41.80
CA GLY A 12 29.37 -24.98 -40.35
C GLY A 12 29.40 -23.67 -39.56
N GLU A 13 29.73 -22.52 -40.15
CA GLU A 13 29.58 -21.22 -39.49
C GLU A 13 28.13 -20.69 -39.59
N GLU A 14 27.75 -19.78 -38.69
CA GLU A 14 26.48 -19.06 -38.81
C GLU A 14 26.65 -17.84 -39.74
N PRO A 15 25.64 -17.49 -40.55
CA PRO A 15 25.69 -16.29 -41.37
C PRO A 15 25.82 -15.03 -40.48
N LYS A 16 26.71 -14.12 -40.89
CA LYS A 16 26.95 -12.86 -40.15
C LYS A 16 25.65 -12.07 -39.99
N THR A 17 25.37 -11.67 -38.76
CA THR A 17 24.21 -10.84 -38.42
C THR A 17 24.39 -9.41 -38.94
N CYS A 18 23.29 -8.67 -39.08
CA CYS A 18 23.32 -7.26 -39.50
C CYS A 18 24.21 -6.41 -38.58
N ILE A 19 24.22 -6.68 -37.27
CA ILE A 19 25.02 -5.94 -36.28
C ILE A 19 26.52 -6.21 -36.50
N GLU A 20 26.91 -7.44 -36.79
CA GLU A 20 28.30 -7.80 -37.10
C GLU A 20 28.75 -7.19 -38.44
N ALA A 21 27.86 -7.18 -39.44
CA ALA A 21 28.14 -6.52 -40.71
C ALA A 21 28.33 -5.00 -40.56
N VAL A 22 27.55 -4.35 -39.68
CA VAL A 22 27.74 -2.93 -39.33
C VAL A 22 29.05 -2.72 -38.56
N SER A 23 29.38 -3.60 -37.62
CA SER A 23 30.66 -3.56 -36.90
C SER A 23 31.85 -3.57 -37.84
N HIS A 24 31.79 -4.44 -38.85
CA HIS A 24 32.87 -4.66 -39.79
C HIS A 24 33.09 -3.49 -40.76
N VAL A 25 32.08 -2.64 -40.99
CA VAL A 25 32.24 -1.42 -41.79
C VAL A 25 32.65 -0.20 -40.97
N LEU A 26 32.53 -0.26 -39.65
CA LEU A 26 32.91 0.83 -38.77
C LEU A 26 34.42 0.77 -38.44
N PRO A 27 35.04 1.92 -38.14
CA PRO A 27 36.38 1.93 -37.53
C PRO A 27 36.40 1.08 -36.26
N LYS A 28 37.52 0.38 -36.00
CA LYS A 28 37.66 -0.55 -34.85
C LYS A 28 37.41 0.10 -33.49
N ASN A 29 37.54 1.42 -33.40
CA ASN A 29 37.33 2.24 -32.21
C ASN A 29 36.01 3.02 -32.24
N SER A 30 35.11 2.71 -33.16
CA SER A 30 33.81 3.37 -33.28
C SER A 30 32.91 3.06 -32.08
N THR A 31 32.28 4.11 -31.53
CA THR A 31 31.26 3.98 -30.48
C THR A 31 29.84 3.94 -31.03
N PHE A 32 29.65 3.98 -32.34
CA PHE A 32 28.34 4.11 -32.99
C PHE A 32 27.31 3.08 -32.49
N LEU A 33 27.66 1.79 -32.54
CA LEU A 33 26.78 0.70 -32.09
C LEU A 33 26.46 0.80 -30.59
N GLY A 34 27.47 1.15 -29.77
CA GLY A 34 27.29 1.38 -28.34
C GLY A 34 26.36 2.56 -28.04
N ASN A 35 26.45 3.66 -28.81
CA ASN A 35 25.61 4.84 -28.64
C ASN A 35 24.14 4.58 -28.97
N VAL A 36 23.84 3.61 -29.82
CA VAL A 36 22.47 3.18 -30.16
C VAL A 36 22.00 1.97 -29.34
N GLY A 37 22.74 1.60 -28.29
CA GLY A 37 22.38 0.48 -27.40
C GLY A 37 22.62 -0.91 -27.98
N LEU A 38 23.25 -1.01 -29.16
CA LEU A 38 23.59 -2.28 -29.81
C LEU A 38 25.00 -2.70 -29.39
N ARG A 39 25.12 -3.54 -28.37
CA ARG A 39 26.40 -4.19 -28.03
C ARG A 39 26.52 -5.51 -28.78
N ILE A 40 27.58 -5.64 -29.58
CA ILE A 40 28.03 -6.96 -30.02
C ILE A 40 28.55 -7.66 -28.77
N PRO A 41 28.05 -8.84 -28.42
CA PRO A 41 28.65 -9.64 -27.36
C PRO A 41 30.07 -9.99 -27.82
N LEU A 42 31.05 -9.22 -27.38
CA LEU A 42 32.44 -9.61 -27.45
C LEU A 42 32.48 -10.97 -26.75
N VAL A 43 32.91 -12.01 -27.45
CA VAL A 43 33.22 -13.34 -26.89
C VAL A 43 34.46 -13.18 -26.00
N SER A 44 34.28 -12.42 -24.93
CA SER A 44 35.22 -12.20 -23.85
C SER A 44 34.46 -12.68 -22.64
N ASN A 45 34.93 -13.78 -22.07
CA ASN A 45 34.37 -14.49 -20.91
C ASN A 45 34.34 -13.64 -19.61
N LYS A 46 34.33 -12.32 -19.70
CA LYS A 46 34.33 -11.36 -18.59
C LYS A 46 32.95 -10.76 -18.28
N SER A 47 31.92 -11.01 -19.08
CA SER A 47 30.57 -10.44 -18.84
C SER A 47 29.69 -11.23 -17.86
N ARG A 48 30.05 -12.47 -17.50
CA ARG A 48 29.29 -13.26 -16.50
C ARG A 48 29.37 -12.69 -15.09
N GLY A 49 30.48 -12.02 -14.74
CA GLY A 49 30.67 -11.45 -13.39
C GLY A 49 29.74 -10.27 -13.08
N GLY A 50 29.48 -9.39 -14.07
CA GLY A 50 28.63 -8.22 -13.87
C GLY A 50 27.14 -8.55 -13.78
N VAL A 51 26.67 -9.50 -14.59
CA VAL A 51 25.27 -9.96 -14.54
C VAL A 51 25.01 -10.75 -13.25
N SER A 52 25.97 -11.54 -12.78
CA SER A 52 25.83 -12.28 -11.52
C SER A 52 25.74 -11.37 -10.29
N SER A 53 26.49 -10.26 -10.26
CA SER A 53 26.42 -9.28 -9.16
C SER A 53 25.05 -8.61 -9.13
N GLN A 54 24.57 -8.14 -10.29
CA GLN A 54 23.27 -7.47 -10.39
C GLN A 54 22.11 -8.38 -9.98
N VAL A 55 22.19 -9.68 -10.29
CA VAL A 55 21.18 -10.66 -9.85
C VAL A 55 21.22 -10.88 -8.34
N GLN A 56 22.40 -10.89 -7.72
CA GLN A 56 22.53 -10.98 -6.26
C GLN A 56 21.98 -9.72 -5.56
N ASP A 57 22.29 -8.54 -6.07
CA ASP A 57 21.81 -7.28 -5.52
C ASP A 57 20.27 -7.20 -5.58
N LEU A 58 19.68 -7.58 -6.72
CA LEU A 58 18.22 -7.65 -6.89
C LEU A 58 17.56 -8.71 -5.99
N GLN A 59 18.21 -9.85 -5.75
CA GLN A 59 17.70 -10.86 -4.82
C GLN A 59 17.70 -10.34 -3.38
N PHE A 60 18.73 -9.60 -2.99
CA PHE A 60 18.80 -8.99 -1.66
C PHE A 60 17.73 -7.91 -1.48
N GLU A 61 17.55 -7.04 -2.48
CA GLU A 61 16.53 -6.00 -2.45
C GLU A 61 15.12 -6.59 -2.36
N LEU A 62 14.83 -7.65 -3.14
CA LEU A 62 13.56 -8.35 -3.10
C LEU A 62 13.29 -9.00 -1.74
N GLU A 63 14.29 -9.64 -1.12
CA GLU A 63 14.12 -10.22 0.22
C GLU A 63 13.85 -9.15 1.27
N ASN A 64 14.56 -8.01 1.19
CA ASN A 64 14.34 -6.90 2.09
C ASN A 64 12.93 -6.29 1.92
N GLU A 65 12.46 -6.11 0.68
CA GLU A 65 11.10 -5.65 0.39
C GLU A 65 10.04 -6.64 0.89
N ARG A 66 10.29 -7.97 0.80
CA ARG A 66 9.38 -8.98 1.35
C ARG A 66 9.27 -8.90 2.87
N ILE A 67 10.38 -8.69 3.56
CA ILE A 67 10.41 -8.55 5.02
C ILE A 67 9.66 -7.27 5.42
N GLU A 68 9.97 -6.14 4.78
CA GLU A 68 9.30 -4.85 5.05
C GLU A 68 7.79 -4.93 4.77
N SER A 69 7.40 -5.56 3.66
CA SER A 69 5.99 -5.80 3.34
C SER A 69 5.29 -6.64 4.40
N ALA A 70 5.94 -7.68 4.91
CA ALA A 70 5.38 -8.51 5.97
C ALA A 70 5.22 -7.73 7.29
N GLU A 71 6.20 -6.90 7.66
CA GLU A 71 6.12 -6.04 8.83
C GLU A 71 4.99 -5.00 8.71
N LEU A 72 4.86 -4.36 7.55
CA LEU A 72 3.77 -3.43 7.26
C LEU A 72 2.40 -4.11 7.36
N CYS A 73 2.26 -5.32 6.81
CA CYS A 73 1.02 -6.08 6.92
C CYS A 73 0.65 -6.34 8.40
N LEU A 74 1.61 -6.73 9.23
CA LEU A 74 1.38 -6.94 10.66
C LEU A 74 0.98 -5.65 11.39
N GLN A 75 1.58 -4.52 11.01
CA GLN A 75 1.25 -3.23 11.60
C GLN A 75 -0.16 -2.77 11.24
N VAL A 76 -0.56 -2.94 9.97
CA VAL A 76 -1.91 -2.63 9.50
C VAL A 76 -2.94 -3.51 10.21
N GLU A 77 -2.70 -4.82 10.32
CA GLU A 77 -3.58 -5.74 11.01
C GLU A 77 -3.76 -5.34 12.49
N LYS A 78 -2.66 -5.03 13.18
CA LYS A 78 -2.69 -4.56 14.57
C LYS A 78 -3.52 -3.29 14.71
N GLN A 79 -3.29 -2.31 13.84
CA GLN A 79 -4.04 -1.05 13.85
C GLN A 79 -5.53 -1.27 13.57
N SER A 80 -5.86 -2.15 12.62
CA SER A 80 -7.25 -2.51 12.31
C SER A 80 -7.96 -3.11 13.52
N GLN A 81 -7.31 -4.07 14.21
CA GLN A 81 -7.86 -4.68 15.41
C GLN A 81 -8.04 -3.67 16.56
N GLU A 82 -7.10 -2.73 16.74
CA GLU A 82 -7.21 -1.69 17.76
C GLU A 82 -8.35 -0.73 17.46
N MET A 83 -8.52 -0.34 16.19
CA MET A 83 -9.60 0.53 15.75
C MET A 83 -10.96 -0.15 15.91
N GLU A 84 -11.08 -1.44 15.60
CA GLU A 84 -12.30 -2.20 15.82
C GLU A 84 -12.66 -2.30 17.31
N LYS A 85 -11.68 -2.57 18.17
CA LYS A 85 -11.89 -2.56 19.64
C LYS A 85 -12.34 -1.20 20.13
N GLN A 86 -11.73 -0.11 19.66
CA GLN A 86 -12.13 1.25 20.02
C GLN A 86 -13.55 1.56 19.53
N SER A 87 -13.92 1.12 18.32
CA SER A 87 -15.27 1.30 17.80
C SER A 87 -16.31 0.57 18.65
N GLN A 88 -16.04 -0.68 19.04
CA GLN A 88 -16.94 -1.45 19.91
C GLN A 88 -17.08 -0.82 21.30
N GLU A 89 -15.98 -0.31 21.86
CA GLU A 89 -16.00 0.39 23.15
C GLU A 89 -16.80 1.70 23.06
N MET A 90 -16.61 2.47 21.99
CA MET A 90 -17.36 3.70 21.75
C MET A 90 -18.87 3.43 21.63
N GLU A 91 -19.25 2.34 20.94
CA GLU A 91 -20.65 1.96 20.82
C GLU A 91 -21.26 1.55 22.17
N LYS A 92 -20.54 0.79 22.99
CA LYS A 92 -20.98 0.46 24.37
C LYS A 92 -21.17 1.71 25.21
N GLN A 93 -20.21 2.63 25.18
CA GLN A 93 -20.29 3.90 25.91
C GLN A 93 -21.48 4.74 25.44
N SER A 94 -21.75 4.77 24.13
CA SER A 94 -22.92 5.45 23.58
C SER A 94 -24.23 4.84 24.11
N GLN A 95 -24.35 3.51 24.13
CA GLN A 95 -25.52 2.81 24.66
C GLN A 95 -25.73 3.07 26.16
N GLU A 96 -24.64 3.13 26.94
CA GLU A 96 -24.69 3.48 28.36
C GLU A 96 -25.18 4.92 28.57
N ILE A 97 -24.65 5.88 27.81
CA ILE A 97 -25.10 7.28 27.86
C ILE A 97 -26.59 7.40 27.55
N ASP A 98 -27.08 6.71 26.53
CA ASP A 98 -28.50 6.76 26.17
C ASP A 98 -29.39 6.14 27.25
N SER A 99 -28.94 5.05 27.88
CA SER A 99 -29.62 4.43 29.02
C SER A 99 -29.69 5.37 30.22
N LEU A 100 -28.57 6.04 30.54
CA LEU A 100 -28.51 7.02 31.62
C LEU A 100 -29.40 8.23 31.35
N LYS A 101 -29.41 8.74 30.12
CA LYS A 101 -30.30 9.84 29.71
C LYS A 101 -31.77 9.45 29.87
N LYS A 102 -32.14 8.24 29.48
CA LYS A 102 -33.51 7.72 29.65
C LYS A 102 -33.90 7.65 31.12
N SER A 103 -33.07 7.04 31.96
CA SER A 103 -33.31 6.96 33.41
C SER A 103 -33.42 8.35 34.06
N THR A 104 -32.58 9.30 33.63
CA THR A 104 -32.63 10.69 34.08
C THR A 104 -33.94 11.37 33.67
N ALA A 105 -34.41 11.16 32.43
CA ALA A 105 -35.67 11.70 31.94
C ALA A 105 -36.87 11.13 32.71
N GLU A 106 -36.88 9.82 32.96
CA GLU A 106 -37.92 9.15 33.75
C GLU A 106 -37.95 9.66 35.20
N THR A 107 -36.78 9.80 35.84
CA THR A 107 -36.66 10.37 37.18
C THR A 107 -37.19 11.80 37.24
N ASN A 108 -36.81 12.63 36.27
CA ASN A 108 -37.30 14.01 36.17
C ASN A 108 -38.82 14.07 35.93
N ALA A 109 -39.39 13.16 35.14
CA ALA A 109 -40.83 13.08 34.93
C ALA A 109 -41.57 12.72 36.23
N LEU A 110 -41.06 11.73 36.98
CA LEU A 110 -41.61 11.35 38.29
C LEU A 110 -41.54 12.52 39.29
N LEU A 111 -40.42 13.23 39.36
CA LEU A 111 -40.27 14.41 40.22
C LEU A 111 -41.30 15.50 39.89
N ARG A 112 -41.51 15.78 38.59
CA ARG A 112 -42.54 16.74 38.15
C ARG A 112 -43.94 16.29 38.56
N GLN A 113 -44.26 15.01 38.39
CA GLN A 113 -45.55 14.46 38.76
C GLN A 113 -45.80 14.58 40.28
N LEU A 114 -44.81 14.26 41.12
CA LEU A 114 -44.89 14.43 42.57
C LEU A 114 -45.12 15.89 42.97
N ILE A 115 -44.39 16.83 42.35
CA ILE A 115 -44.56 18.26 42.63
C ILE A 115 -45.97 18.73 42.23
N SER A 116 -46.49 18.29 41.08
CA SER A 116 -47.85 18.62 40.64
C SER A 116 -48.92 18.07 41.60
N PHE A 117 -48.80 16.81 42.03
CA PHE A 117 -49.72 16.25 43.03
C PHE A 117 -49.76 17.05 44.33
N ASN A 118 -48.60 17.50 44.83
CA ASN A 118 -48.56 18.34 46.03
C ASN A 118 -49.15 19.74 45.77
N LYS A 119 -49.14 20.25 44.53
CA LYS A 119 -49.69 21.58 44.21
C LYS A 119 -51.22 21.57 44.16
N ASP A 120 -51.83 20.48 43.69
CA ASP A 120 -53.29 20.33 43.63
C ASP A 120 -53.94 20.24 45.03
N ASP A 121 -53.21 19.73 46.04
CA ASP A 121 -53.69 19.70 47.43
C ASP A 121 -53.74 21.09 48.11
N PHE A 122 -53.00 22.09 47.60
CA PHE A 122 -52.97 23.45 48.18
C PHE A 122 -53.86 24.47 47.44
N GLU A 123 -54.29 24.22 46.20
CA GLU A 123 -55.20 25.14 45.49
C GLU A 123 -56.68 25.00 45.92
N GLY A 124 -57.01 24.00 46.77
CA GLY A 124 -58.32 23.88 47.43
C GLY A 124 -58.52 24.74 48.69
N ILE A 125 -57.50 25.48 49.15
CA ILE A 125 -57.56 26.35 50.34
C ILE A 125 -57.44 27.82 49.92
N LEU A 126 -58.28 28.27 48.99
CA LEU A 126 -58.59 29.70 48.86
C LEU A 126 -59.91 29.94 49.59
N ILE A 127 -59.78 30.41 50.84
CA ILE A 127 -60.89 30.95 51.62
C ILE A 127 -61.47 32.14 50.85
N PRO A 128 -62.79 32.21 50.59
CA PRO A 128 -63.38 33.38 49.96
C PRO A 128 -63.27 34.57 50.92
N GLU A 129 -62.55 35.63 50.51
CA GLU A 129 -62.61 36.93 51.17
C GLU A 129 -64.03 37.48 51.03
N ASN A 130 -64.60 37.89 52.17
CA ASN A 130 -65.88 38.56 52.31
C ASN A 130 -65.65 39.96 52.90
#